data_AF-A0A353D0U2-F1
#
_entry.id   AF-A0A353D0U2-F1
#
_cell.length_a   1.000
_cell.length_b   1.000
_cell.length_c   1.000
_cell.angle_alpha   90.00
_cell.angle_beta   90.00
_cell.angle_gamma   90.00
#
_symmetry.space_group_name_H-M   'P 1'
#
loop_
_entity.id
_entity.type
_entity.pdbx_description
1 polymer ?
#
loop_
_entity_poly.entity_id
_entity_poly.type
_entity_poly.pdbx_seq_one_letter_code
_entity_poly.pdbx_strand_id
1 'polypeptide(L)'
;NRARDNAEAKAVEMLAALQNGESEFETLATESGLEFARHDAIKRNSLVPDVTLVQEVFRLQAPAEGATVQTVLPTSNGFAVVELHSITQGVLEGEALLAKKQYERVIANSNSSQEATALMRQLRASAEVEVFEDRIK
;
A
#
# COMPACT_ATOMS: atom_id res chain seq x y z
N ASN A 1 -3.12 26.93 3.86
CA ASN A 1 -3.48 26.04 2.74
C ASN A 1 -4.96 26.17 2.33
N ARG A 2 -5.49 27.40 2.21
CA ARG A 2 -6.94 27.62 2.01
C ARG A 2 -7.51 26.96 0.75
N ALA A 3 -6.73 26.90 -0.33
CA ALA A 3 -7.16 26.25 -1.57
C ALA A 3 -7.35 24.74 -1.41
N ARG A 4 -6.50 24.09 -0.60
CA ARG A 4 -6.58 22.65 -0.33
C ARG A 4 -7.74 22.35 0.62
N ASP A 5 -7.88 23.14 1.67
CA ASP A 5 -8.99 22.99 2.65
C ASP A 5 -10.35 23.19 1.97
N ASN A 6 -10.46 24.16 1.03
CA ASN A 6 -11.67 24.36 0.24
C ASN A 6 -11.96 23.19 -0.71
N ALA A 7 -10.92 22.59 -1.32
CA ALA A 7 -11.08 21.44 -2.21
C ALA A 7 -11.56 20.21 -1.44
N GLU A 8 -11.04 19.99 -0.24
CA GLU A 8 -11.48 18.92 0.66
C GLU A 8 -12.95 19.11 1.06
N ALA A 9 -13.31 20.32 1.51
CA ALA A 9 -14.68 20.63 1.91
C ALA A 9 -15.68 20.40 0.76
N LYS A 10 -15.32 20.81 -0.47
CA LYS A 10 -16.15 20.61 -1.66
C LYS A 10 -16.30 19.11 -1.99
N ALA A 11 -15.24 18.32 -1.85
CA ALA A 11 -15.30 16.87 -2.07
C ALA A 11 -16.17 16.17 -1.03
N VAL A 12 -16.12 16.61 0.24
CA VAL A 12 -16.98 16.10 1.32
C VAL A 12 -18.45 16.45 1.08
N GLU A 13 -18.74 17.67 0.62
CA GLU A 13 -20.10 18.09 0.25
C GLU A 13 -20.67 17.21 -0.88
N MET A 14 -19.86 16.92 -1.90
CA MET A 14 -20.23 16.01 -2.99
C MET A 14 -20.49 14.59 -2.51
N LEU A 15 -19.65 14.07 -1.61
CA LEU A 15 -19.87 12.76 -0.99
C LEU A 15 -21.23 12.70 -0.28
N ALA A 16 -21.59 13.76 0.46
CA ALA A 16 -22.87 13.82 1.15
C ALA A 16 -24.05 13.83 0.18
N ALA A 17 -23.98 14.60 -0.91
CA ALA A 17 -25.01 14.62 -1.95
C ALA A 17 -25.21 13.25 -2.61
N LEU A 18 -24.11 12.51 -2.85
CA LEU A 18 -24.15 11.14 -3.40
C LEU A 18 -24.79 10.16 -2.42
N GLN A 19 -24.43 10.23 -1.13
CA GLN A 19 -24.97 9.34 -0.09
C GLN A 19 -26.46 9.60 0.16
N ASN A 20 -26.92 10.84 -0.03
CA ASN A 20 -28.33 11.21 0.08
C ASN A 20 -29.16 10.79 -1.14
N GLY A 21 -28.52 10.31 -2.21
CA GLY A 21 -29.21 9.94 -3.46
C GLY A 21 -29.76 11.14 -4.22
N GLU A 22 -29.22 12.33 -4.00
CA GLU A 22 -29.68 13.58 -4.63
C GLU A 22 -29.32 13.61 -6.13
N SER A 23 -28.18 13.01 -6.51
CA SER A 23 -27.70 12.93 -7.88
C SER A 23 -26.90 11.64 -8.13
N GLU A 24 -26.94 11.14 -9.37
CA GLU A 24 -26.07 10.03 -9.80
C GLU A 24 -24.61 10.51 -9.97
N PHE A 25 -23.64 9.60 -9.78
CA PHE A 25 -22.20 9.90 -9.76
C PHE A 25 -21.70 10.63 -11.02
N GLU A 26 -22.14 10.17 -12.20
CA GLU A 26 -21.79 10.77 -13.49
C GLU A 26 -22.42 12.17 -13.67
N THR A 27 -23.66 12.32 -13.23
CA THR A 27 -24.39 13.60 -13.29
C THR A 27 -23.72 14.64 -12.40
N LEU A 28 -23.38 14.28 -11.16
CA LEU A 28 -22.73 15.17 -10.20
C LEU A 28 -21.34 15.62 -10.68
N ALA A 29 -20.58 14.70 -11.28
CA ALA A 29 -19.27 15.03 -11.86
C ALA A 29 -19.41 16.00 -13.04
N THR A 30 -20.35 15.73 -13.96
CA THR A 30 -20.60 16.56 -15.14
C THR A 30 -21.06 17.97 -14.77
N GLU A 31 -22.03 18.09 -13.85
CA GLU A 31 -22.53 19.38 -13.36
C GLU A 31 -21.43 20.20 -12.66
N SER A 32 -20.51 19.52 -12.00
CA SER A 32 -19.40 20.14 -11.28
C SER A 32 -18.20 20.47 -12.17
N GLY A 33 -18.25 20.14 -13.46
CA GLY A 33 -17.14 20.29 -14.40
C GLY A 33 -15.93 19.42 -14.04
N LEU A 34 -16.17 18.29 -13.37
CA LEU A 34 -15.15 17.35 -12.95
C LEU A 34 -15.08 16.15 -13.91
N GLU A 35 -13.91 15.51 -13.95
CA GLU A 35 -13.72 14.30 -14.74
C GLU A 35 -14.37 13.09 -14.03
N PHE A 36 -15.30 12.44 -14.72
CA PHE A 36 -15.81 11.13 -14.32
C PHE A 36 -15.01 10.04 -15.03
N ALA A 37 -14.49 9.08 -14.26
CA ALA A 37 -13.82 7.91 -14.80
C ALA A 37 -14.22 6.67 -14.02
N ARG A 38 -14.68 5.66 -14.77
CA ARG A 38 -14.91 4.31 -14.24
C ARG A 38 -13.73 3.43 -14.59
N HIS A 39 -13.12 2.82 -13.58
CA HIS A 39 -12.00 1.93 -13.76
C HIS A 39 -12.31 0.54 -13.25
N ASP A 40 -12.28 -0.44 -14.16
CA ASP A 40 -12.43 -1.85 -13.84
C ASP A 40 -11.05 -2.51 -13.69
N ALA A 41 -10.92 -3.44 -12.74
CA ALA A 41 -9.73 -4.27 -12.54
C ALA A 41 -8.39 -3.51 -12.34
N ILE A 42 -8.41 -2.40 -11.59
CA ILE A 42 -7.19 -1.66 -11.21
C ILE A 42 -6.29 -2.52 -10.32
N LYS A 43 -5.01 -2.58 -10.68
CA LYS A 43 -3.96 -3.26 -9.89
C LYS A 43 -3.30 -2.28 -8.93
N ARG A 44 -2.73 -2.81 -7.83
CA ARG A 44 -1.98 -2.02 -6.84
C ARG A 44 -0.79 -1.25 -7.41
N ASN A 45 -0.23 -1.72 -8.53
CA ASN A 45 0.88 -1.08 -9.24
C ASN A 45 0.42 -0.28 -10.47
N SER A 46 -0.89 -0.02 -10.61
CA SER A 46 -1.41 0.79 -11.72
C SER A 46 -0.93 2.23 -11.58
N LEU A 47 -0.57 2.83 -12.72
CA LEU A 47 -0.18 4.24 -12.80
C LEU A 47 -1.36 5.17 -13.04
N VAL A 48 -2.50 4.62 -13.47
CA VAL A 48 -3.74 5.34 -13.81
C VAL A 48 -4.85 4.79 -12.92
N PRO A 49 -5.75 5.64 -12.36
CA PRO A 49 -5.90 7.10 -12.56
C PRO A 49 -4.81 7.98 -11.95
N ASP A 50 -4.45 7.77 -10.68
CA ASP A 50 -3.34 8.46 -10.00
C ASP A 50 -2.69 7.48 -9.01
N VAL A 51 -1.36 7.48 -8.92
CA VAL A 51 -0.63 6.51 -8.08
C VAL A 51 -0.97 6.69 -6.60
N THR A 52 -1.11 7.94 -6.14
CA THR A 52 -1.47 8.23 -4.73
C THR A 52 -2.88 7.75 -4.46
N LEU A 53 -3.81 8.05 -5.37
CA LEU A 53 -5.19 7.59 -5.28
C LEU A 53 -5.29 6.06 -5.22
N VAL A 54 -4.59 5.35 -6.10
CA VAL A 54 -4.55 3.88 -6.10
C VAL A 54 -4.06 3.36 -4.75
N GLN A 55 -2.97 3.93 -4.20
CA GLN A 55 -2.45 3.51 -2.90
C GLN A 55 -3.46 3.72 -1.75
N GLU A 56 -4.14 4.87 -1.73
CA GLU A 56 -5.12 5.17 -0.69
C GLU A 56 -6.38 4.31 -0.82
N VAL A 57 -6.87 4.05 -2.05
CA VAL A 57 -8.01 3.14 -2.28
C VAL A 57 -7.71 1.73 -1.73
N PHE A 58 -6.49 1.22 -1.95
CA PHE A 58 -6.10 -0.11 -1.45
C PHE A 58 -5.84 -0.17 0.05
N ARG A 59 -5.82 0.98 0.75
CA ARG A 59 -5.76 1.05 2.23
C ARG A 59 -7.14 1.02 2.88
N LEU A 60 -8.21 1.27 2.11
CA LEU A 60 -9.56 1.19 2.62
C LEU A 60 -9.91 -0.23 3.06
N GLN A 61 -10.82 -0.33 4.01
CA GLN A 61 -11.41 -1.61 4.38
C GLN A 61 -12.18 -2.16 3.17
N ALA A 62 -12.04 -3.46 2.95
CA ALA A 62 -12.79 -4.12 1.89
C ALA A 62 -14.30 -3.91 2.10
N PRO A 63 -15.06 -3.53 1.05
CA PRO A 63 -16.51 -3.47 1.14
C PRO A 63 -17.07 -4.83 1.53
N ALA A 64 -18.16 -4.85 2.31
CA ALA A 64 -18.93 -6.06 2.51
C ALA A 64 -19.52 -6.54 1.18
N GLU A 65 -19.83 -7.83 1.08
CA GLU A 65 -20.37 -8.41 -0.15
C GLU A 65 -21.70 -7.72 -0.54
N GLY A 66 -21.71 -7.10 -1.72
CA GLY A 66 -22.86 -6.32 -2.22
C GLY A 66 -22.97 -4.89 -1.70
N ALA A 67 -22.03 -4.41 -0.87
CA ALA A 67 -21.95 -3.02 -0.44
C ALA A 67 -20.93 -2.22 -1.26
N THR A 68 -21.15 -0.93 -1.44
CA THR A 68 -20.15 -0.01 -1.98
C THR A 68 -19.58 0.86 -0.86
N VAL A 69 -18.29 1.17 -0.93
CA VAL A 69 -17.65 2.11 -0.01
C VAL A 69 -17.42 3.41 -0.76
N GLN A 70 -18.12 4.46 -0.34
CA GLN A 70 -17.95 5.81 -0.86
C GLN A 70 -17.10 6.63 0.11
N THR A 71 -16.05 7.29 -0.37
CA THR A 71 -15.21 8.14 0.48
C THR A 71 -14.45 9.18 -0.33
N VAL A 72 -13.86 10.16 0.36
CA VAL A 72 -13.00 11.19 -0.22
C VAL A 72 -11.55 10.80 0.05
N LEU A 73 -10.75 10.70 -1.00
CA LEU A 73 -9.32 10.36 -0.90
C LEU A 73 -8.45 11.46 -1.51
N PRO A 74 -7.25 11.69 -0.96
CA PRO A 74 -6.29 12.60 -1.56
C PRO A 74 -5.70 12.02 -2.85
N THR A 75 -5.41 12.89 -3.80
CA THR A 75 -4.65 12.58 -5.02
C THR A 75 -3.34 13.38 -5.02
N SER A 76 -2.48 13.15 -6.00
CA SER A 76 -1.25 13.96 -6.19
C SER A 76 -1.52 15.47 -6.28
N ASN A 77 -2.67 15.88 -6.82
CA ASN A 77 -3.01 17.27 -7.11
C ASN A 77 -4.29 17.78 -6.42
N GLY A 78 -4.84 17.05 -5.46
CA GLY A 78 -6.08 17.47 -4.78
C GLY A 78 -6.79 16.33 -4.05
N PHE A 79 -8.10 16.21 -4.28
CA PHE A 79 -8.96 15.20 -3.69
C PHE A 79 -9.87 14.60 -4.78
N ALA A 80 -10.22 13.34 -4.61
CA ALA A 80 -11.16 12.62 -5.45
C ALA A 80 -12.23 11.96 -4.58
N VAL A 81 -13.48 12.03 -5.03
CA VAL A 81 -14.57 11.22 -4.47
C VAL A 81 -14.53 9.87 -5.17
N VAL A 82 -14.42 8.80 -4.41
CA VAL A 82 -14.33 7.44 -4.93
C VAL A 82 -15.49 6.60 -4.46
N GLU A 83 -15.98 5.74 -5.35
CA GLU A 83 -16.89 4.65 -5.04
C GLU A 83 -16.20 3.32 -5.33
N LEU A 84 -15.97 2.54 -4.28
CA LEU A 84 -15.36 1.23 -4.36
C LEU A 84 -16.44 0.15 -4.36
N HIS A 85 -16.61 -0.50 -5.51
CA HIS A 85 -17.61 -1.55 -5.70
C HIS A 85 -17.15 -2.93 -5.22
N SER A 86 -15.92 -3.33 -5.53
CA SER A 86 -15.42 -4.65 -5.18
C SER A 86 -13.89 -4.69 -5.12
N ILE A 87 -13.37 -5.63 -4.33
CA ILE A 87 -11.94 -5.96 -4.29
C ILE A 87 -11.78 -7.43 -4.65
N THR A 88 -10.97 -7.70 -5.67
CA THR A 88 -10.55 -9.07 -5.99
C THR A 88 -9.23 -9.35 -5.30
N GLN A 89 -9.17 -10.36 -4.44
CA GLN A 89 -7.90 -10.80 -3.86
C GLN A 89 -7.05 -11.47 -4.94
N GLY A 90 -5.78 -11.08 -5.03
CA GLY A 90 -4.83 -11.77 -5.89
C GLY A 90 -4.59 -13.19 -5.36
N VAL A 91 -4.95 -14.19 -6.14
CA VAL A 91 -4.59 -15.58 -5.86
C VAL A 91 -3.17 -15.82 -6.39
N LEU A 92 -2.27 -16.26 -5.51
CA LEU A 92 -0.94 -16.70 -5.90
C LEU A 92 -1.03 -18.13 -6.42
N GLU A 93 -1.09 -18.32 -7.74
CA GLU A 93 -1.04 -19.65 -8.34
C GLU A 93 0.40 -20.17 -8.49
N GLY A 94 0.57 -21.49 -8.28
CA GLY A 94 1.68 -22.34 -8.71
C GLY A 94 3.11 -21.84 -8.50
N GLU A 95 3.62 -21.03 -9.42
CA GLU A 95 5.01 -20.54 -9.46
C GLU A 95 5.35 -19.62 -8.27
N ALA A 96 4.35 -18.93 -7.72
CA ALA A 96 4.51 -18.09 -6.53
C ALA A 96 4.85 -18.88 -5.26
N LEU A 97 4.53 -20.19 -5.21
CA LEU A 97 4.86 -21.04 -4.06
C LEU A 97 6.37 -21.34 -3.98
N LEU A 98 7.02 -21.46 -5.13
CA LEU A 98 8.47 -21.61 -5.27
C LEU A 98 9.18 -20.30 -4.89
N ALA A 99 8.66 -19.17 -5.37
CA ALA A 99 9.15 -17.84 -4.98
C ALA A 99 9.02 -17.62 -3.46
N LYS A 100 7.88 -18.00 -2.85
CA LYS A 100 7.68 -17.90 -1.40
C LYS A 100 8.73 -18.69 -0.60
N LYS A 101 9.01 -19.94 -0.99
CA LYS A 101 10.06 -20.76 -0.33
C LYS A 101 11.46 -20.17 -0.48
N GLN A 102 11.76 -19.54 -1.62
CA GLN A 102 13.03 -18.84 -1.83
C GLN A 102 13.15 -17.60 -0.95
N TYR A 103 12.09 -16.79 -0.83
CA TYR A 103 12.06 -15.63 0.06
C TYR A 103 12.16 -16.02 1.53
N GLU A 104 11.47 -17.09 1.96
CA GLU A 104 11.60 -17.64 3.32
C GLU A 104 13.05 -18.05 3.63
N ARG A 105 13.73 -18.69 2.67
CA ARG A 105 15.15 -19.07 2.81
C ARG A 105 16.08 -17.86 2.91
N VAL A 106 15.83 -16.79 2.15
CA VAL A 106 16.63 -15.55 2.24
C VAL A 106 16.46 -14.87 3.60
N ILE A 107 15.22 -14.79 4.11
CA ILE A 107 14.94 -14.20 5.43
C ILE A 107 15.60 -15.03 6.54
N ALA A 108 15.50 -16.36 6.48
CA ALA A 108 16.15 -17.26 7.45
C ALA A 108 17.68 -17.10 7.44
N ASN A 109 18.31 -17.05 6.26
CA ASN A 109 19.75 -16.89 6.13
C ASN A 109 20.27 -15.53 6.66
N SER A 110 19.48 -14.46 6.51
CA SER A 110 19.81 -13.15 7.06
C SER A 110 19.97 -13.21 8.59
N ASN A 111 19.03 -13.87 9.28
CA ASN A 111 19.08 -14.01 10.75
C ASN A 111 20.25 -14.90 11.21
N SER A 112 20.52 -16.02 10.53
CA SER A 112 21.61 -16.93 10.90
C SER A 112 23.00 -16.29 10.78
N SER A 113 23.21 -15.36 9.83
CA SER A 113 24.49 -14.66 9.68
C SER A 113 24.81 -13.73 10.87
N GLN A 114 23.79 -13.08 11.43
CA GLN A 114 23.92 -12.21 12.59
C GLN A 114 24.17 -13.02 13.87
N GLU A 115 23.46 -14.14 14.03
CA GLU A 115 23.63 -15.06 15.16
C GLU A 115 25.02 -15.71 15.16
N ALA A 116 25.52 -16.15 14.00
CA ALA A 116 26.86 -16.74 13.88
C ALA A 116 27.97 -15.73 14.22
N THR A 117 27.82 -14.46 13.80
CA THR A 117 28.78 -13.39 14.11
C THR A 117 28.75 -13.04 15.59
N ALA A 118 27.58 -12.99 16.21
CA ALA A 118 27.42 -12.75 17.64
C ALA A 118 28.01 -13.90 18.48
N LEU A 119 27.74 -15.15 18.10
CA LEU A 119 28.30 -16.35 18.74
C LEU A 119 29.83 -16.38 18.64
N MET A 120 30.40 -16.08 17.47
CA MET A 120 31.85 -16.01 17.30
C MET A 120 32.51 -14.92 18.16
N ARG A 121 31.87 -13.75 18.30
CA ARG A 121 32.35 -12.70 19.20
C ARG A 121 32.29 -13.13 20.66
N GLN A 122 31.20 -13.78 21.06
CA GLN A 122 31.04 -14.30 22.42
C GLN A 122 32.09 -15.38 22.73
N LEU A 123 32.26 -16.36 21.85
CA LEU A 123 33.26 -17.42 22.00
C LEU A 123 34.68 -16.86 22.08
N ARG A 124 35.01 -15.86 21.26
CA ARG A 124 36.31 -15.17 21.30
C ARG A 124 36.51 -14.36 22.57
N ALA A 125 35.46 -13.77 23.13
CA ALA A 125 35.53 -13.01 24.38
C ALA A 125 35.64 -13.91 25.62
N SER A 126 35.07 -15.13 25.57
CA SER A 126 35.14 -16.11 26.66
C SER A 126 36.36 -17.04 26.59
N ALA A 127 37.05 -17.08 25.46
CA ALA A 127 38.23 -17.91 25.28
C ALA A 127 39.48 -17.18 25.76
N GLU A 128 40.33 -17.88 26.51
CA GLU A 128 41.68 -17.42 26.84
C GLU A 128 42.56 -17.55 25.60
N VAL A 129 42.69 -16.46 24.83
CA VAL A 129 43.45 -16.42 23.58
C VAL A 129 44.81 -15.77 23.86
N GLU A 130 45.86 -16.59 23.91
CA GLU A 130 47.25 -16.10 23.95
C GLU A 130 47.73 -15.77 22.53
N VAL A 131 47.97 -14.50 22.25
CA VAL A 131 48.49 -14.03 20.95
C VAL A 131 50.00 -13.89 21.04
N PHE A 132 50.74 -14.82 20.44
CA PHE A 132 52.20 -14.73 20.31
C PHE A 132 52.57 -13.99 19.01
N GLU A 133 52.88 -12.69 19.12
CA GLU A 133 53.13 -11.78 17.98
C GLU A 133 54.50 -11.97 17.27
N ASP A 134 55.22 -13.07 17.49
CA ASP A 134 56.62 -13.18 17.00
C ASP A 134 56.76 -13.78 15.58
N ARG A 135 55.68 -13.84 14.79
CA ARG A 135 55.70 -14.40 13.42
C ARG A 135 54.89 -13.67 12.35
N ILE A 136 54.48 -12.42 12.59
CA ILE A 136 53.92 -11.58 11.52
C ILE A 136 55.00 -10.57 11.11
N LYS A 137 55.80 -10.93 10.10
CA LYS A 137 56.61 -10.02 9.28
C LYS A 137 55.99 -9.90 7.90
#